data_AF-A0A7D5JZQ6-F1
#
_entry.id   AF-A0A7D5JZQ6-F1
#
_cell.length_a   1.000
_cell.length_b   1.000
_cell.length_c   1.000
_cell.angle_alpha   90.00
_cell.angle_beta   90.00
_cell.angle_gamma   90.00
#
_symmetry.space_group_name_H-M   'P 1'
#
loop_
_entity.id
_entity.type
_entity.pdbx_description
1 polymer ?
#
loop_
_entity_poly.entity_id
_entity_poly.type
_entity_poly.pdbx_seq_one_letter_code
_entity_poly.pdbx_strand_id
1 'polypeptide(L)'
;MVKDESSEDDNYDNVISIIPDKNLESLSFFILGFSYRESAYYIGLPASTVRKRVERARDVIVEFFASFEHFKAYLFKTKKIFFFLDYCSNIIGVKKM
;
A
#
# COMPACT_ATOMS: atom_id res chain seq x y z
N MET A 1 -27.37 -15.63 -3.19
CA MET A 1 -25.89 -15.69 -3.21
C MET A 1 -25.43 -15.19 -1.86
N VAL A 2 -24.95 -16.10 -1.01
CA VAL A 2 -24.27 -15.71 0.23
C VAL A 2 -22.90 -15.21 -0.23
N LYS A 3 -22.66 -13.90 -0.17
CA LYS A 3 -21.27 -13.41 -0.15
C LYS A 3 -20.73 -13.94 1.18
N ASP A 4 -19.79 -14.88 1.13
CA ASP A 4 -18.99 -15.17 2.32
C ASP A 4 -18.47 -13.81 2.83
N GLU A 5 -18.86 -13.45 4.04
CA GLU A 5 -18.32 -12.28 4.72
C GLU A 5 -16.88 -12.63 5.12
N SER A 6 -15.95 -12.52 4.18
CA SER A 6 -14.53 -12.55 4.49
C SER A 6 -14.25 -11.45 5.50
N SER A 7 -13.52 -11.80 6.56
CA SER A 7 -13.17 -10.82 7.57
C SER A 7 -12.28 -9.73 6.95
N GLU A 8 -12.26 -8.53 7.53
CA GLU A 8 -11.35 -7.47 7.03
C GLU A 8 -9.88 -7.92 7.06
N ASP A 9 -9.53 -8.87 7.93
CA ASP A 9 -8.21 -9.49 7.99
C ASP A 9 -7.95 -10.43 6.80
N ASP A 10 -8.92 -11.28 6.42
CA ASP A 10 -8.81 -12.11 5.21
C ASP A 10 -8.72 -11.22 3.95
N ASN A 11 -9.49 -10.13 3.91
CA ASN A 11 -9.44 -9.15 2.82
C ASN A 11 -8.09 -8.46 2.74
N TYR A 12 -7.49 -8.10 3.89
CA TYR A 12 -6.15 -7.55 3.94
C TYR A 12 -5.12 -8.55 3.38
N ASP A 13 -5.13 -9.80 3.84
CA ASP A 13 -4.19 -10.82 3.38
C ASP A 13 -4.31 -11.06 1.87
N ASN A 14 -5.54 -11.11 1.35
CA ASN A 14 -5.80 -11.20 -0.09
C ASN A 14 -5.22 -9.99 -0.85
N VAL A 15 -5.48 -8.77 -0.39
CA VAL A 15 -4.94 -7.54 -1.00
C VAL A 15 -3.41 -7.58 -1.06
N ILE A 16 -2.75 -7.92 0.06
CA ILE A 16 -1.28 -7.95 0.13
C ILE A 16 -0.72 -9.04 -0.79
N SER A 17 -1.38 -10.19 -0.89
CA SER A 17 -0.91 -11.29 -1.75
C SER A 17 -1.00 -11.00 -3.26
N ILE A 18 -1.93 -10.14 -3.68
CA ILE A 18 -2.19 -9.85 -5.09
C ILE A 18 -1.31 -8.70 -5.60
N ILE A 19 -1.07 -7.68 -4.78
CA ILE A 19 -0.33 -6.49 -5.22
C ILE A 19 1.16 -6.87 -5.37
N PRO A 20 1.77 -6.67 -6.56
CA PRO A 20 3.20 -6.94 -6.74
C PRO A 20 4.06 -6.08 -5.81
N ASP A 21 5.19 -6.62 -5.33
CA ASP A 21 6.13 -5.92 -4.42
C ASP A 21 6.46 -4.51 -4.89
N LYS A 22 6.80 -4.35 -6.18
CA LYS A 22 7.13 -3.04 -6.77
C LYS A 22 6.00 -2.02 -6.65
N ASN A 23 4.76 -2.47 -6.65
CA ASN A 23 3.58 -1.62 -6.43
C ASN A 23 3.38 -1.36 -4.95
N LEU A 24 3.60 -2.35 -4.07
CA LEU A 24 3.60 -2.17 -2.61
C LEU A 24 4.65 -1.14 -2.16
N GLU A 25 5.85 -1.13 -2.75
CA GLU A 25 6.88 -0.11 -2.50
C GLU A 25 6.32 1.31 -2.75
N SER A 26 5.73 1.53 -3.93
CA SER A 26 5.16 2.83 -4.31
C SER A 26 3.94 3.21 -3.48
N LEU A 27 3.08 2.23 -3.20
CA LEU A 27 1.90 2.39 -2.35
C LEU A 27 2.29 2.76 -0.92
N SER A 28 3.35 2.17 -0.38
CA SER A 28 3.82 2.41 0.99
C SER A 28 4.13 3.88 1.24
N PHE A 29 4.92 4.50 0.35
CA PHE A 29 5.20 5.94 0.47
C PHE A 29 3.91 6.77 0.38
N PHE A 30 3.01 6.42 -0.54
CA PHE A 30 1.75 7.15 -0.70
C PHE A 30 0.84 7.04 0.54
N ILE A 31 0.72 5.85 1.12
CA ILE A 31 -0.06 5.61 2.35
C ILE A 31 0.50 6.40 3.53
N LEU A 32 1.82 6.55 3.62
CA LEU A 32 2.50 7.34 4.65
C LEU A 32 2.45 8.86 4.40
N GLY A 33 1.77 9.30 3.33
CA GLY A 33 1.52 10.72 3.06
C GLY A 33 2.55 11.42 2.18
N PHE A 34 3.51 10.69 1.60
CA PHE A 34 4.45 11.27 0.64
C PHE A 34 3.73 11.58 -0.68
N SER A 35 4.06 12.72 -1.28
CA SER A 35 3.64 13.04 -2.64
C SER A 35 4.32 12.11 -3.65
N TYR A 36 3.72 11.93 -4.84
CA TYR A 36 4.35 11.11 -5.90
C TYR A 36 5.75 11.59 -6.29
N ARG A 37 6.05 12.88 -6.11
CA ARG A 37 7.37 13.45 -6.40
C ARG A 37 8.40 13.04 -5.33
N GLU A 38 8.03 13.10 -4.06
CA GLU A 38 8.91 12.67 -2.97
C GLU A 38 9.12 11.15 -3.03
N SER A 39 8.05 10.37 -3.23
CA SER A 39 8.15 8.92 -3.43
C SER A 39 9.06 8.58 -4.61
N ALA A 40 8.93 9.30 -5.73
CA ALA A 40 9.78 9.13 -6.90
C ALA A 40 11.27 9.35 -6.62
N TYR A 41 11.59 10.38 -5.81
CA TYR A 41 12.95 10.65 -5.39
C TYR A 41 13.56 9.49 -4.61
N TYR A 42 12.83 8.95 -3.60
CA TYR A 42 13.34 7.85 -2.78
C TYR A 42 13.40 6.51 -3.52
N ILE A 43 12.43 6.23 -4.40
CA ILE A 43 12.36 4.96 -5.15
C ILE A 43 13.31 4.98 -6.37
N GLY A 44 13.71 6.15 -6.86
CA GLY A 44 14.57 6.27 -8.05
C GLY A 44 13.82 6.01 -9.37
N LEU A 45 12.56 6.44 -9.47
CA LEU A 45 11.70 6.25 -10.65
C LEU A 45 11.01 7.55 -11.06
N PRO A 46 10.53 7.68 -12.31
CA PRO A 46 9.68 8.81 -12.68
C PRO A 46 8.39 8.85 -11.84
N ALA A 47 7.97 10.05 -11.42
CA ALA A 47 6.72 10.25 -10.65
C ALA A 47 5.47 9.68 -11.35
N SER A 48 5.45 9.70 -12.69
CA SER A 48 4.39 9.07 -13.49
C SER A 48 4.35 7.54 -13.35
N THR A 49 5.52 6.90 -13.16
CA THR A 49 5.62 5.46 -12.92
C THR A 49 5.15 5.13 -11.51
N VAL A 50 5.59 5.90 -10.50
CA VAL A 50 5.12 5.73 -9.11
C VAL A 50 3.60 5.88 -9.03
N ARG A 51 3.04 6.92 -9.66
CA ARG A 51 1.59 7.14 -9.72
C ARG A 51 0.85 5.94 -10.32
N LYS A 52 1.29 5.41 -11.47
CA LYS A 52 0.67 4.23 -12.10
C LYS A 52 0.73 2.99 -11.21
N ARG A 53 1.81 2.80 -10.45
CA ARG A 53 1.95 1.70 -9.50
C ARG A 53 0.97 1.83 -8.33
N VAL A 54 0.79 3.03 -7.80
CA VAL A 54 -0.19 3.33 -6.75
C VAL A 54 -1.62 3.13 -7.27
N GLU A 55 -1.95 3.63 -8.46
CA GLU A 55 -3.29 3.48 -9.06
C GLU A 55 -3.66 2.00 -9.22
N ARG A 56 -2.76 1.17 -9.77
CA ARG A 56 -2.99 -0.29 -9.87
C ARG A 56 -3.19 -0.97 -8.52
N ALA A 57 -2.45 -0.56 -7.50
CA ALA A 57 -2.60 -1.11 -6.16
C ALA A 57 -3.95 -0.70 -5.54
N ARG A 58 -4.40 0.54 -5.79
CA ARG A 58 -5.71 1.03 -5.37
C ARG A 58 -6.85 0.28 -6.04
N ASP A 59 -6.71 -0.08 -7.31
CA ASP A 59 -7.71 -0.88 -8.04
C ASP A 59 -7.92 -2.23 -7.35
N VAL A 60 -6.84 -2.92 -6.96
CA VAL A 60 -6.93 -4.17 -6.17
C VAL A 60 -7.59 -3.92 -4.81
N ILE A 61 -7.21 -2.87 -4.09
CA ILE A 61 -7.74 -2.58 -2.74
C ILE A 61 -9.27 -2.42 -2.77
N VAL A 62 -9.82 -1.74 -3.77
CA VAL A 62 -11.27 -1.49 -3.84
C VAL A 62 -12.09 -2.72 -4.29
N GLU A 63 -11.44 -3.80 -4.70
CA GLU A 63 -12.11 -5.10 -4.91
C GLU A 63 -12.46 -5.78 -3.58
N PHE A 64 -11.71 -5.48 -2.50
CA PHE A 64 -11.85 -6.13 -1.19
C PHE A 64 -12.33 -5.18 -0.07
N PHE A 65 -12.07 -3.88 -0.19
CA PHE A 65 -12.48 -2.86 0.77
C PHE A 65 -13.49 -1.89 0.14
N ALA A 66 -14.38 -1.31 0.95
CA ALA A 66 -15.42 -0.40 0.45
C ALA A 66 -14.84 0.86 -0.22
N SER A 67 -13.64 1.27 0.18
CA SER A 67 -12.87 2.32 -0.47
C SER A 67 -11.40 2.28 -0.05
N PHE A 68 -10.55 3.02 -0.76
CA PHE A 68 -9.17 3.22 -0.33
C PHE A 68 -9.05 3.91 1.04
N GLU A 69 -9.97 4.83 1.36
CA GLU A 69 -9.99 5.50 2.67
C GLU A 69 -10.37 4.54 3.79
N HIS A 70 -11.32 3.63 3.53
CA HIS A 70 -11.67 2.56 4.46
C HIS A 70 -10.46 1.64 4.71
N PHE A 71 -9.74 1.25 3.66
CA PHE A 71 -8.51 0.47 3.80
C PHE A 71 -7.48 1.18 4.68
N LYS A 72 -7.20 2.48 4.45
CA LYS A 72 -6.28 3.24 5.31
C LYS A 72 -6.75 3.27 6.76
N ALA A 73 -8.02 3.57 7.01
CA ALA A 73 -8.58 3.58 8.36
C ALA A 73 -8.40 2.23 9.06
N TYR A 74 -8.64 1.13 8.34
CA TYR A 74 -8.38 -0.23 8.81
C TYR A 74 -6.90 -0.45 9.16
N LEU A 75 -5.95 -0.02 8.31
CA LEU A 75 -4.51 -0.16 8.57
C LEU A 75 -4.07 0.52 9.87
N PHE A 76 -4.57 1.74 10.12
CA PHE A 76 -4.26 2.49 11.34
C PHE A 76 -4.91 1.84 12.56
N LYS A 77 -6.20 1.47 12.48
CA LYS A 77 -6.93 0.82 13.57
C LYS A 77 -6.29 -0.50 14.01
N THR A 78 -5.79 -1.28 13.05
CA THR A 78 -5.21 -2.61 13.29
C THR A 78 -3.69 -2.60 13.45
N LYS A 79 -3.05 -1.43 13.39
CA LYS A 79 -1.58 -1.26 13.39
C LYS A 79 -0.86 -1.93 12.21
N LYS A 80 -1.59 -2.45 11.21
CA LYS A 80 -1.01 -3.00 9.96
C LYS A 80 -0.33 -1.93 9.10
N ILE A 81 -0.48 -0.65 9.44
CA ILE A 81 0.32 0.45 8.87
C ILE A 81 1.84 0.21 8.98
N PHE A 82 2.32 -0.51 10.01
CA PHE A 82 3.75 -0.81 10.18
C PHE A 82 4.34 -1.69 9.06
N PHE A 83 3.51 -2.52 8.41
CA PHE A 83 3.92 -3.26 7.22
C PHE A 83 4.42 -2.31 6.11
N PHE A 84 3.70 -1.22 5.87
CA PHE A 84 4.07 -0.22 4.86
C PHE A 84 5.25 0.65 5.31
N LEU A 85 5.35 0.94 6.61
CA LEU A 85 6.52 1.62 7.17
C LEU A 85 7.81 0.84 6.90
N ASP A 86 7.77 -0.50 7.05
CA ASP A 86 8.94 -1.35 6.80
C ASP A 86 9.43 -1.27 5.35
N TYR A 87 8.54 -1.23 4.36
CA TYR A 87 8.91 -1.01 2.95
C TYR A 87 9.66 0.31 2.77
N CYS A 88 9.12 1.41 3.32
CA CYS A 88 9.76 2.72 3.22
C CYS A 88 11.12 2.75 3.93
N SER A 89 11.22 2.20 5.15
CA SER A 89 12.48 2.15 5.90
C SER A 89 13.57 1.32 5.19
N ASN A 90 13.18 0.23 4.51
CA ASN A 90 14.10 -0.59 3.71
C ASN A 90 14.63 0.17 2.48
N ILE A 91 13.78 0.93 1.80
CA ILE A 91 14.14 1.70 0.61
C ILE A 91 15.02 2.91 0.96
N ILE A 92 14.65 3.66 2.01
CA ILE A 92 15.42 4.83 2.46
C ILE A 92 16.76 4.41 3.11
N GLY A 93 16.91 3.12 3.45
CA GLY A 93 18.14 2.58 4.01
C GLY A 93 18.33 2.88 5.50
N VAL A 94 17.26 3.25 6.22
CA VAL A 94 17.32 3.55 7.67
C VAL A 94 17.70 2.31 8.49
N LYS A 95 17.35 1.10 8.01
CA LYS A 95 17.74 -0.17 8.66
C LYS A 95 19.19 -0.62 8.40
N LYS A 96 19.99 0.17 7.67
CA LYS A 96 21.42 -0.10 7.39
C LYS A 96 22.38 0.74 8.26
N MET A 97 21.87 1.45 9.27
CA MET A 97 22.69 2.17 10.26
C MET A 97 22.87 1.35 11.53
#